data_AF-A0A7W5XAQ4-F1
#
_entry.id   AF-A0A7W5XAQ4-F1
#
_cell.length_a   1.000
_cell.length_b   1.000
_cell.length_c   1.000
_cell.angle_alpha   90.00
_cell.angle_beta   90.00
_cell.angle_gamma   90.00
#
_symmetry.space_group_name_H-M   'P 1'
#
loop_
_entity.id
_entity.type
_entity.pdbx_description
1 polymer ?
#
loop_
_entity_poly.entity_id
_entity_poly.type
_entity_poly.pdbx_seq_one_letter_code
_entity_poly.pdbx_strand_id
1 'polypeptide(L)'
;MKKILTLAFSAASLIVAGAATARAADLSPSYQEQEQDQRNGVKIGYLTCEIGGGVGYVLGSAKEVDCTFHSTMGKERVDHYSGAIRKMGVDLGFTTRSKLVWAVFAPTAGYHHGSLSGLYQGATAEATLGVGIGTNILVGGTSGSIHLQTVSVTGQLGLNLAATGTSVTLTSTD
;
A
#
# COMPACT_ATOMS: atom_id res chain seq x y z
N MET A 1 -48.36 24.72 -2.55
CA MET A 1 -49.71 24.32 -3.00
C MET A 1 -49.62 23.28 -4.13
N LYS A 2 -49.75 21.98 -3.83
CA LYS A 2 -50.36 20.89 -4.62
C LYS A 2 -49.77 19.57 -4.08
N LYS A 3 -50.43 18.93 -3.12
CA LYS A 3 -51.45 17.88 -3.26
C LYS A 3 -50.82 16.48 -3.19
N ILE A 4 -50.83 15.99 -1.95
CA ILE A 4 -50.76 14.59 -1.50
C ILE A 4 -51.69 13.72 -2.36
N LEU A 5 -51.25 12.52 -2.73
CA LEU A 5 -52.19 11.41 -2.97
C LEU A 5 -51.56 10.07 -2.54
N THR A 6 -51.80 9.76 -1.27
CA THR A 6 -51.71 8.43 -0.68
C THR A 6 -52.81 7.56 -1.28
N LEU A 7 -52.49 6.36 -1.76
CA LEU A 7 -53.48 5.32 -2.07
C LEU A 7 -53.07 4.03 -1.36
N ALA A 8 -53.87 3.68 -0.35
CA ALA A 8 -53.90 2.42 0.36
C ALA A 8 -55.26 1.75 0.06
N PHE A 9 -55.25 0.53 -0.47
CA PHE A 9 -56.37 -0.44 -0.60
C PHE A 9 -55.73 -1.69 -1.24
N SER A 10 -55.90 -2.95 -0.85
CA SER A 10 -56.73 -3.64 0.13
C SER A 10 -56.04 -4.96 0.49
N ALA A 11 -56.23 -5.44 1.72
CA ALA A 11 -55.96 -6.82 2.08
C ALA A 11 -56.93 -7.76 1.36
N ALA A 12 -56.42 -8.79 0.69
CA ALA A 12 -57.17 -9.98 0.32
C ALA A 12 -56.29 -11.20 0.62
N SER A 13 -56.52 -11.77 1.80
CA SER A 13 -55.96 -13.03 2.24
C SER A 13 -56.57 -14.16 1.43
N LEU A 14 -55.77 -14.87 0.63
CA LEU A 14 -56.13 -16.17 0.09
C LEU A 14 -55.20 -17.21 0.71
N ILE A 15 -55.73 -17.91 1.70
CA ILE A 15 -55.13 -19.08 2.32
C ILE A 15 -55.32 -20.22 1.33
N VAL A 16 -54.25 -20.63 0.66
CA VAL A 16 -54.18 -21.95 0.00
C VAL A 16 -53.26 -22.83 0.84
N ALA A 17 -53.88 -23.71 1.63
CA ALA A 17 -53.20 -24.79 2.30
C ALA A 17 -52.85 -25.89 1.27
N GLY A 18 -51.63 -25.85 0.74
CA GLY A 18 -51.04 -26.92 -0.06
C GLY A 18 -49.87 -27.52 0.67
N ALA A 19 -50.09 -28.64 1.39
CA ALA A 19 -49.02 -29.44 1.96
C ALA A 19 -48.35 -30.24 0.82
N ALA A 20 -47.27 -29.70 0.26
CA ALA A 20 -46.33 -30.43 -0.56
C ALA A 20 -45.03 -30.62 0.23
N THR A 21 -44.89 -31.77 0.89
CA THR A 21 -43.61 -32.22 1.43
C THR A 21 -42.76 -32.73 0.27
N ALA A 22 -41.76 -31.97 -0.17
CA ALA A 22 -40.75 -32.51 -1.08
C ALA A 22 -39.41 -31.76 -1.01
N ARG A 23 -38.43 -32.47 -0.45
CA ARG A 23 -36.97 -32.38 -0.65
C ARG A 23 -36.34 -31.01 -0.40
N ALA A 24 -35.84 -30.83 0.83
CA ALA A 24 -34.58 -30.14 1.02
C ALA A 24 -33.50 -30.93 0.24
N ALA A 25 -33.20 -30.49 -0.98
CA ALA A 25 -31.91 -30.74 -1.59
C ALA A 25 -31.03 -29.59 -1.12
N ASP A 26 -29.98 -29.91 -0.38
CA ASP A 26 -29.00 -28.97 0.15
C ASP A 26 -28.60 -27.97 -0.93
N LEU A 27 -29.20 -26.78 -0.88
CA LEU A 27 -28.57 -25.58 -1.42
C LEU A 27 -27.40 -25.31 -0.49
N SER A 28 -26.31 -26.07 -0.67
CA SER A 28 -25.00 -25.58 -0.31
C SER A 28 -24.90 -24.21 -0.97
N PRO A 29 -24.81 -23.09 -0.23
CA PRO A 29 -24.33 -21.88 -0.84
C PRO A 29 -22.91 -22.25 -1.24
N SER A 30 -22.71 -22.60 -2.51
CA SER A 30 -21.40 -22.47 -3.12
C SER A 30 -21.10 -20.99 -2.99
N TYR A 31 -20.42 -20.61 -1.90
CA TYR A 31 -19.62 -19.41 -1.84
C TYR A 31 -18.56 -19.60 -2.91
N GLN A 32 -18.94 -19.33 -4.15
CA GLN A 32 -18.01 -18.91 -5.17
C GLN A 32 -17.47 -17.61 -4.60
N GLU A 33 -16.27 -17.66 -3.99
CA GLU A 33 -15.44 -16.48 -3.86
C GLU A 33 -15.39 -15.88 -5.26
N GLN A 34 -16.22 -14.84 -5.47
CA GLN A 34 -16.14 -14.04 -6.67
C GLN A 34 -14.74 -13.44 -6.62
N GLU A 35 -13.80 -13.99 -7.41
CA GLU A 35 -12.57 -13.31 -7.76
C GLU A 35 -13.00 -11.97 -8.37
N GLN A 36 -13.08 -10.94 -7.51
CA GLN A 36 -13.39 -9.57 -7.91
C GLN A 36 -12.41 -9.23 -9.02
N ASP A 37 -12.95 -8.99 -10.21
CA ASP A 37 -12.22 -8.77 -11.43
C ASP A 37 -11.19 -7.63 -11.20
N GLN A 38 -9.93 -8.00 -11.01
CA GLN A 38 -8.76 -7.13 -10.73
C GLN A 38 -8.43 -6.20 -11.92
N ARG A 39 -9.39 -5.93 -12.81
CA ARG A 39 -9.17 -5.13 -14.03
C ARG A 39 -9.45 -3.65 -13.84
N ASN A 40 -10.17 -3.26 -12.79
CA ASN A 40 -10.54 -1.85 -12.51
C ASN A 40 -10.36 -1.46 -11.03
N GLY A 41 -9.50 -2.16 -10.29
CA GLY A 41 -9.27 -1.93 -8.88
C GLY A 41 -8.03 -1.08 -8.59
N VAL A 42 -7.77 -0.87 -7.31
CA VAL A 42 -6.47 -0.44 -6.78
C VAL A 42 -5.86 -1.60 -6.00
N LYS A 43 -4.62 -1.94 -6.30
CA LYS A 43 -3.81 -2.86 -5.52
C LYS A 43 -3.27 -2.07 -4.33
N ILE A 44 -3.73 -2.47 -3.16
CA ILE A 44 -3.28 -1.92 -1.89
C ILE A 44 -2.29 -2.91 -1.28
N GLY A 45 -1.27 -2.38 -0.62
CA GLY A 45 -0.28 -3.19 0.05
C GLY A 45 0.72 -2.37 0.84
N TYR A 46 1.72 -3.06 1.36
CA TYR A 46 2.83 -2.47 2.09
C TYR A 46 4.14 -2.85 1.44
N LEU A 47 4.98 -1.86 1.15
CA LEU A 47 6.37 -2.06 0.77
C LEU A 47 7.22 -1.90 2.02
N THR A 48 7.84 -3.01 2.45
CA THR A 48 8.73 -3.03 3.62
C THR A 48 10.17 -3.08 3.14
N CYS A 49 10.96 -2.07 3.49
CA CYS A 49 12.36 -1.96 3.11
C CYS A 49 13.28 -2.07 4.32
N GLU A 50 14.33 -2.87 4.20
CA GLU A 50 15.50 -2.82 5.07
C GLU A 50 16.52 -1.86 4.44
N ILE A 51 17.02 -0.93 5.24
CA ILE A 51 17.98 0.09 4.81
C ILE A 51 19.30 -0.19 5.50
N GLY A 52 20.36 -0.27 4.72
CA GLY A 52 21.71 -0.44 5.21
C GLY A 52 22.11 0.63 6.23
N GLY A 53 22.96 0.23 7.18
CA GLY A 53 23.61 1.18 8.07
C GLY A 53 24.51 2.16 7.30
N GLY A 54 24.70 3.36 7.85
CA GLY A 54 25.54 4.36 7.20
C GLY A 54 25.62 5.66 7.99
N VAL A 55 26.59 6.49 7.60
CA VAL A 55 26.82 7.82 8.17
C VAL A 55 26.18 8.86 7.25
N GLY A 56 25.39 9.76 7.84
CA GLY A 56 24.92 10.98 7.20
C GLY A 56 25.95 12.09 7.38
N TYR A 57 26.28 12.78 6.29
CA TYR A 57 27.12 13.96 6.30
C TYR A 57 26.26 15.21 6.08
N VAL A 58 26.78 16.39 6.46
CA VAL A 58 26.09 17.70 6.35
C VAL A 58 25.43 17.95 4.99
N LEU A 59 25.94 17.33 3.92
CA LEU A 59 25.43 17.49 2.55
C LEU A 59 24.51 16.34 2.09
N GLY A 60 24.45 15.23 2.83
CA GLY A 60 23.56 14.11 2.56
C GLY A 60 24.10 12.72 2.86
N SER A 61 23.36 11.70 2.41
CA SER A 61 23.71 10.29 2.52
C SER A 61 23.19 9.47 1.33
N ALA A 62 23.78 8.30 1.11
CA ALA A 62 23.29 7.29 0.18
C ALA A 62 23.41 5.92 0.84
N LYS A 63 22.31 5.17 0.88
CA LYS A 63 22.22 3.86 1.53
C LYS A 63 21.49 2.89 0.60
N GLU A 64 21.93 1.65 0.59
CA GLU A 64 21.24 0.57 -0.14
C GLU A 64 19.95 0.19 0.58
N VAL A 65 18.96 -0.26 -0.21
CA VAL A 65 17.67 -0.72 0.29
C VAL A 65 17.28 -2.03 -0.37
N ASP A 66 16.73 -2.93 0.45
CA ASP A 66 16.12 -4.19 0.03
C ASP A 66 14.67 -4.21 0.49
N CYS A 67 13.75 -4.29 -0.45
CA CYS A 67 12.33 -4.10 -0.22
C CYS A 67 11.50 -5.31 -0.65
N THR A 68 10.44 -5.56 0.11
CA THR A 68 9.48 -6.62 -0.15
C THR A 68 8.06 -6.03 -0.15
N PHE A 69 7.35 -6.23 -1.24
CA PHE A 69 5.97 -5.79 -1.39
C PHE A 69 4.99 -6.90 -0.99
N HIS A 70 4.12 -6.59 -0.04
CA HIS A 70 3.03 -7.45 0.39
C HIS A 70 1.70 -6.82 -0.01
N SER A 71 0.95 -7.49 -0.89
CA SER A 71 -0.39 -7.05 -1.25
C SER A 71 -1.40 -7.45 -0.18
N THR A 72 -2.36 -6.56 0.11
CA THR A 72 -3.50 -6.88 0.99
C THR A 72 -4.68 -7.50 0.23
N MET A 73 -4.58 -7.66 -1.09
CA MET A 73 -5.65 -8.12 -1.97
C MET A 73 -5.16 -9.25 -2.90
N GLY A 74 -5.95 -10.33 -3.00
CA GLY A 74 -5.68 -11.48 -3.88
C GLY A 74 -4.68 -12.49 -3.29
N LYS A 75 -4.47 -13.61 -4.01
CA LYS A 75 -3.53 -14.67 -3.59
C LYS A 75 -2.10 -14.13 -3.59
N GLU A 76 -1.46 -14.18 -2.41
CA GLU A 76 -0.15 -13.59 -2.11
C GLU A 76 0.92 -13.93 -3.15
N ARG A 77 1.22 -12.99 -4.04
CA ARG A 77 2.55 -12.89 -4.64
C ARG A 77 3.31 -11.78 -3.95
N VAL A 78 4.46 -12.16 -3.40
CA VAL A 78 5.44 -11.25 -2.82
C VAL A 78 6.34 -10.80 -3.96
N ASP A 79 6.52 -9.49 -4.09
CA ASP A 79 7.42 -8.91 -5.11
C ASP A 79 8.67 -8.32 -4.43
N HIS A 80 9.87 -8.66 -4.91
CA HIS A 80 11.14 -8.21 -4.35
C HIS A 80 11.77 -7.09 -5.18
N TYR A 81 12.32 -6.10 -4.48
CA TYR A 81 12.95 -4.93 -5.07
C TYR A 81 14.25 -4.60 -4.36
N SER A 82 15.24 -4.14 -5.09
CA SER A 82 16.47 -3.56 -4.54
C SER A 82 16.71 -2.16 -5.09
N GLY A 83 17.58 -1.40 -4.43
CA GLY A 83 18.05 -0.13 -4.96
C GLY A 83 18.73 0.73 -3.91
N ALA A 84 18.46 2.03 -3.93
CA ALA A 84 19.12 2.97 -3.03
C ALA A 84 18.21 4.13 -2.63
N ILE A 85 18.36 4.54 -1.38
CA ILE A 85 17.84 5.80 -0.83
C ILE A 85 18.96 6.83 -0.76
N ARG A 86 18.70 8.02 -1.29
CA ARG A 86 19.63 9.16 -1.30
C ARG A 86 18.96 10.34 -0.64
N LYS A 87 19.65 10.97 0.31
CA LYS A 87 19.17 12.14 1.05
C LYS A 87 20.11 13.29 0.77
N MET A 88 19.57 14.45 0.42
CA MET A 88 20.30 15.68 0.11
C MET A 88 19.79 16.81 1.00
N GLY A 89 20.71 17.45 1.73
CA GLY A 89 20.40 18.46 2.74
C GLY A 89 21.00 18.09 4.09
N VAL A 90 20.39 18.58 5.17
CA VAL A 90 20.87 18.32 6.53
C VAL A 90 20.51 16.89 6.92
N ASP A 91 21.50 15.99 6.90
CA ASP A 91 21.39 14.62 7.41
C ASP A 91 22.62 14.33 8.28
N LEU A 92 22.48 14.56 9.58
CA LEU A 92 23.59 14.50 10.52
C LEU A 92 23.47 13.28 11.41
N GLY A 93 24.48 12.42 11.37
CA GLY A 93 24.67 11.37 12.36
C GLY A 93 24.90 10.01 11.74
N PHE A 94 24.60 8.96 12.48
CA PHE A 94 24.82 7.58 12.07
C PHE A 94 23.63 6.71 12.43
N THR A 95 23.31 5.78 11.54
CA THR A 95 22.24 4.79 11.71
C THR A 95 22.82 3.41 11.45
N THR A 96 22.53 2.43 12.31
CA THR A 96 23.11 1.08 12.20
C THR A 96 22.26 0.16 11.34
N ARG A 97 20.94 0.21 11.54
CA ARG A 97 19.91 -0.44 10.75
C ARG A 97 18.68 0.45 10.76
N SER A 98 17.99 0.52 9.63
CA SER A 98 16.71 1.21 9.54
C SER A 98 15.72 0.35 8.78
N LYS A 99 14.45 0.44 9.16
CA LYS A 99 13.34 -0.24 8.49
C LYS A 99 12.33 0.81 8.07
N LEU A 100 11.99 0.81 6.79
CA LEU A 100 11.01 1.71 6.20
C LEU A 100 9.78 0.92 5.80
N VAL A 101 8.60 1.43 6.12
CA VAL A 101 7.33 0.85 5.69
C VAL A 101 6.53 1.90 4.93
N TRP A 102 6.14 1.56 3.70
CA TRP A 102 5.31 2.39 2.84
C TRP A 102 3.97 1.75 2.57
N ALA A 103 2.89 2.53 2.68
CA ALA A 103 1.62 2.17 2.09
C ALA A 103 1.67 2.40 0.58
N VAL A 104 1.29 1.39 -0.20
CA VAL A 104 1.30 1.42 -1.66
C VAL A 104 -0.14 1.40 -2.17
N PHE A 105 -0.44 2.33 -3.08
CA PHE A 105 -1.70 2.40 -3.81
C PHE A 105 -1.39 2.43 -5.29
N ALA A 106 -1.61 1.29 -5.95
CA ALA A 106 -1.29 1.08 -7.34
C ALA A 106 -2.56 0.79 -8.14
N PRO A 107 -2.86 1.48 -9.26
CA PRO A 107 -3.93 1.06 -10.16
C PRO A 107 -3.70 -0.40 -10.62
N THR A 108 -4.74 -1.25 -10.60
CA THR A 108 -4.60 -2.66 -10.99
C THR A 108 -4.58 -2.86 -12.50
N ALA A 109 -5.11 -1.91 -13.26
CA ALA A 109 -5.06 -1.92 -14.72
C ALA A 109 -3.60 -1.84 -15.18
N GLY A 110 -3.04 -2.97 -15.64
CA GLY A 110 -1.64 -3.06 -16.05
C GLY A 110 -0.63 -3.24 -14.91
N TYR A 111 -1.07 -3.61 -13.69
CA TYR A 111 -0.10 -4.03 -12.66
C TYR A 111 0.55 -5.35 -13.07
N HIS A 112 1.87 -5.36 -13.08
CA HIS A 112 2.70 -6.52 -13.36
C HIS A 112 3.77 -6.65 -12.26
N HIS A 113 4.43 -7.80 -12.23
CA HIS A 113 5.62 -7.94 -11.42
C HIS A 113 6.62 -6.82 -11.78
N GLY A 114 7.27 -6.22 -10.77
CA GLY A 114 8.20 -5.12 -10.99
C GLY A 114 7.57 -3.75 -11.25
N SER A 115 6.23 -3.60 -11.24
CA SER A 115 5.56 -2.31 -11.48
C SER A 115 5.96 -1.18 -10.52
N LEU A 116 6.47 -1.50 -9.33
CA LEU A 116 6.97 -0.51 -8.36
C LEU A 116 8.41 -0.05 -8.63
N SER A 117 9.08 -0.58 -9.66
CA SER A 117 10.40 -0.09 -10.07
C SER A 117 10.33 1.39 -10.46
N GLY A 118 11.45 2.10 -10.42
CA GLY A 118 11.51 3.50 -10.84
C GLY A 118 12.06 4.42 -9.77
N LEU A 119 11.86 5.72 -9.99
CA LEU A 119 12.43 6.80 -9.19
C LEU A 119 11.32 7.53 -8.42
N TYR A 120 11.48 7.59 -7.11
CA TYR A 120 10.62 8.30 -6.19
C TYR A 120 11.41 9.46 -5.62
N GLN A 121 10.80 10.65 -5.56
CA GLN A 121 11.44 11.86 -5.06
C GLN A 121 10.51 12.59 -4.10
N GLY A 122 11.08 13.30 -3.14
CA GLY A 122 10.30 14.08 -2.20
C GLY A 122 11.13 14.53 -1.02
N ALA A 123 10.57 14.44 0.18
CA ALA A 123 11.18 14.95 1.38
C ALA A 123 11.10 13.96 2.54
N THR A 124 12.06 14.06 3.44
CA THR A 124 12.18 13.22 4.63
C THR A 124 12.51 14.07 5.84
N ALA A 125 11.94 13.71 6.99
CA ALA A 125 12.26 14.28 8.28
C ALA A 125 12.47 13.15 9.30
N GLU A 126 13.56 13.18 10.04
CA GLU A 126 13.93 12.11 10.99
C GLU A 126 14.61 12.66 12.24
N ALA A 127 14.37 11.99 13.37
CA ALA A 127 15.06 12.26 14.63
C ALA A 127 15.27 10.95 15.40
N THR A 128 16.51 10.73 15.85
CA THR A 128 16.95 9.47 16.46
C THR A 128 17.89 9.73 17.62
N LEU A 129 17.55 9.20 18.80
CA LEU A 129 18.40 9.17 19.99
C LEU A 129 18.38 7.76 20.60
N GLY A 130 19.29 6.90 20.15
CA GLY A 130 19.25 5.46 20.41
C GLY A 130 18.21 4.76 19.54
N VAL A 131 16.94 5.08 19.74
CA VAL A 131 15.81 4.67 18.90
C VAL A 131 15.20 5.93 18.27
N GLY A 132 14.83 5.85 17.00
CA GLY A 132 14.31 6.99 16.26
C GLY A 132 13.22 6.62 15.29
N ILE A 133 12.48 7.66 14.91
CA ILE A 133 11.43 7.59 13.90
C ILE A 133 11.69 8.63 12.82
N GLY A 134 11.22 8.31 11.63
CA GLY A 134 11.30 9.17 10.46
C GLY A 134 10.01 9.13 9.68
N THR A 135 9.73 10.19 8.95
CA THR A 135 8.63 10.27 7.99
C THR A 135 9.18 10.64 6.63
N ASN A 136 8.70 9.99 5.59
CA ASN A 136 9.06 10.34 4.22
C ASN A 136 7.79 10.57 3.41
N ILE A 137 7.80 11.62 2.59
CA ILE A 137 6.76 11.92 1.63
C ILE A 137 7.44 11.86 0.28
N LEU A 138 7.20 10.78 -0.46
CA LEU A 138 7.72 10.65 -1.82
C LEU A 138 6.60 10.58 -2.84
N VAL A 139 6.92 11.06 -4.03
CA VAL A 139 6.10 11.05 -5.23
C VAL A 139 6.98 10.58 -6.38
N GLY A 140 6.46 9.71 -7.23
CA GLY A 140 7.18 9.16 -8.37
C GLY A 140 6.68 7.78 -8.72
N GLY A 141 7.47 7.04 -9.50
CA GLY A 141 7.14 5.71 -9.99
C GLY A 141 7.81 5.37 -11.32
N THR A 142 7.38 4.26 -11.93
CA THR A 142 7.68 3.96 -13.34
C THR A 142 7.04 5.02 -14.26
N SER A 143 7.62 5.25 -15.45
CA SER A 143 7.17 6.22 -16.46
C SER A 143 5.77 5.95 -17.07
N GLY A 144 4.75 5.61 -16.27
CA GLY A 144 3.40 5.51 -16.80
C GLY A 144 2.20 5.24 -15.89
N SER A 145 2.29 4.70 -14.65
CA SER A 145 1.02 4.25 -14.02
C SER A 145 0.91 4.13 -12.48
N ILE A 146 1.95 4.33 -11.68
CA ILE A 146 1.84 4.14 -10.22
C ILE A 146 2.20 5.44 -9.51
N HIS A 147 1.19 6.25 -9.17
CA HIS A 147 1.38 7.43 -8.33
C HIS A 147 1.32 7.03 -6.86
N LEU A 148 2.50 6.83 -6.27
CA LEU A 148 2.60 6.66 -4.84
C LEU A 148 2.42 8.02 -4.15
N GLN A 149 1.29 8.25 -3.49
CA GLN A 149 1.20 9.25 -2.41
C GLN A 149 1.75 8.61 -1.13
N THR A 150 3.05 8.42 -1.13
CA THR A 150 3.71 7.54 -0.17
C THR A 150 4.23 8.32 1.02
N VAL A 151 3.35 8.45 2.01
CA VAL A 151 3.81 8.70 3.38
C VAL A 151 4.36 7.38 3.93
N SER A 152 5.66 7.30 4.23
CA SER A 152 6.23 6.18 5.01
C SER A 152 6.56 6.63 6.40
N VAL A 153 6.66 5.61 7.24
CA VAL A 153 7.36 5.69 8.51
C VAL A 153 8.65 4.87 8.41
N THR A 154 9.73 5.44 8.92
CA THR A 154 11.01 4.77 9.13
C THR A 154 11.23 4.58 10.62
N GLY A 155 11.62 3.38 11.04
CA GLY A 155 12.18 3.10 12.36
C GLY A 155 13.68 2.88 12.25
N GLN A 156 14.47 3.44 13.16
CA GLN A 156 15.93 3.34 13.08
C GLN A 156 16.64 3.37 14.43
N LEU A 157 17.86 2.84 14.44
CA LEU A 157 18.73 2.78 15.62
C LEU A 157 20.02 3.58 15.39
N GLY A 158 20.32 4.51 16.30
CA GLY A 158 21.54 5.32 16.24
C GLY A 158 21.37 6.74 16.81
N LEU A 159 22.16 7.68 16.28
CA LEU A 159 22.07 9.10 16.60
C LEU A 159 21.95 9.84 15.28
N ASN A 160 20.79 10.41 14.97
CA ASN A 160 20.55 11.04 13.67
C ASN A 160 19.52 12.17 13.77
N LEU A 161 19.75 13.24 13.00
CA LEU A 161 18.80 14.31 12.76
C LEU A 161 18.83 14.66 11.27
N ALA A 162 17.69 14.51 10.59
CA ALA A 162 17.59 14.73 9.16
C ALA A 162 16.37 15.57 8.77
N ALA A 163 16.58 16.49 7.84
CA ALA A 163 15.54 17.22 7.11
C ALA A 163 16.06 17.45 5.69
N THR A 164 15.66 16.58 4.76
CA THR A 164 16.29 16.47 3.44
C THR A 164 15.28 16.35 2.32
N GLY A 165 15.70 16.78 1.12
CA GLY A 165 15.16 16.20 -0.11
C GLY A 165 15.63 14.76 -0.22
N THR A 166 14.77 13.85 -0.63
CA THR A 166 15.07 12.41 -0.67
C THR A 166 14.66 11.83 -2.01
N SER A 167 15.49 10.94 -2.54
CA SER A 167 15.13 10.08 -3.66
C SER A 167 15.35 8.61 -3.36
N VAL A 168 14.47 7.77 -3.88
CA VAL A 168 14.56 6.32 -3.79
C VAL A 168 14.44 5.74 -5.18
N THR A 169 15.41 4.90 -5.55
CA THR A 169 15.34 4.09 -6.76
C THR A 169 15.01 2.67 -6.36
N LEU A 170 14.02 2.07 -7.03
CA LEU A 170 13.65 0.66 -6.88
C LEU A 170 13.82 -0.06 -8.22
N THR A 171 14.28 -1.31 -8.16
CA THR A 171 14.42 -2.21 -9.31
C THR A 171 13.98 -3.61 -8.88
N SER A 172 13.11 -4.24 -9.67
CA SER A 172 12.69 -5.63 -9.44
C SER A 172 13.89 -6.57 -9.46
N THR A 173 13.91 -7.55 -8.58
CA THR A 173 14.99 -8.55 -8.50
C THR A 173 14.56 -9.98 -8.85
N ASP A 174 13.29 -10.18 -9.22
CA ASP A 174 12.72 -11.47 -9.61
C ASP A 174 12.78 -11.75 -11.12
#